data_AF-A0A4S8LJG2-F1
#
_entry.id   AF-A0A4S8LJG2-F1
#
_cell.length_a   1.000
_cell.length_b   1.000
_cell.length_c   1.000
_cell.angle_alpha   90.00
_cell.angle_beta   90.00
_cell.angle_gamma   90.00
#
_symmetry.space_group_name_H-M   'P 1'
#
loop_
_entity.id
_entity.type
_entity.pdbx_description
1 polymer ?
#
loop_
_entity_poly.entity_id
_entity_poly.type
_entity_poly.pdbx_seq_one_letter_code
_entity_poly.pdbx_strand_id
1 'polypeptide(L)' 'IHVKIWSDNQGVVGALKASYSRGQAQNAALRRIVQSMQEHSIWLTVDWIVSADNPADAPSRGSFP' A
#
# COMPACT_ATOMS: atom_id res chain seq x y z
N ILE A 1 -3.55 -4.93 -15.85
CA ILE A 1 -4.09 -5.74 -14.72
C ILE A 1 -4.57 -4.78 -13.64
N HIS A 2 -5.73 -5.02 -13.02
CA HIS A 2 -6.18 -4.20 -11.88
C HIS A 2 -6.02 -4.99 -10.59
N VAL A 3 -5.25 -4.44 -9.66
CA VAL A 3 -5.04 -4.99 -8.32
C VAL A 3 -5.73 -4.10 -7.29
N LYS A 4 -6.49 -4.73 -6.38
CA LYS A 4 -7.04 -4.07 -5.20
C LYS A 4 -6.27 -4.53 -3.97
N ILE A 5 -5.80 -3.59 -3.17
CA ILE A 5 -5.08 -3.85 -1.93
C ILE A 5 -5.83 -3.19 -0.78
N TRP A 6 -5.88 -3.88 0.35
CA TRP A 6 -6.34 -3.33 1.61
C TRP A 6 -5.16 -3.11 2.54
N SER A 7 -5.15 -1.99 3.26
CA SER A 7 -4.13 -1.67 4.25
C SER A 7 -4.79 -1.05 5.47
N ASP A 8 -4.35 -1.44 6.66
CA ASP A 8 -4.76 -0.82 7.91
C ASP A 8 -3.94 0.43 8.27
N ASN A 9 -2.89 0.73 7.49
CA ASN A 9 -2.07 1.91 7.68
C ASN A 9 -2.64 3.12 6.93
N GLN A 10 -3.38 3.98 7.64
CA GLN A 10 -3.98 5.20 7.08
C GLN A 10 -2.97 6.13 6.40
N GLY A 11 -1.75 6.23 6.94
CA GLY A 11 -0.70 7.07 6.36
C GLY A 11 -0.24 6.58 4.99
N VAL A 12 -0.12 5.26 4.82
CA VAL A 12 0.22 4.63 3.52
C VAL A 12 -0.92 4.80 2.52
N VAL A 13 -2.16 4.50 2.94
CA VAL A 13 -3.36 4.68 2.09
C VAL A 13 -3.47 6.13 1.63
N GLY A 14 -3.33 7.08 2.55
CA GLY A 14 -3.36 8.51 2.25
C GLY A 14 -2.27 8.92 1.27
N ALA A 15 -1.03 8.47 1.48
CA ALA A 15 0.10 8.82 0.62
C ALA A 15 -0.05 8.25 -0.80
N LEU A 16 -0.56 7.03 -0.95
CA LEU A 16 -0.83 6.41 -2.25
C LEU A 16 -1.98 7.12 -2.97
N LYS A 17 -3.08 7.43 -2.28
CA LYS A 17 -4.21 8.18 -2.86
C LYS A 17 -3.81 9.60 -3.27
N ALA A 18 -2.99 10.26 -2.47
CA ALA A 18 -2.49 11.61 -2.77
C ALA A 18 -1.34 11.62 -3.78
N SER A 19 -0.70 10.47 -4.04
CA SER A 19 0.53 10.35 -4.84
C SER A 19 1.74 11.14 -4.29
N TYR A 20 1.70 11.55 -3.02
CA TYR A 20 2.82 12.18 -2.33
C TYR A 20 2.73 11.99 -0.81
N SER A 21 3.86 12.23 -0.14
CA SER A 21 3.97 12.37 1.31
C SER A 21 4.86 13.57 1.66
N ARG A 22 4.92 13.94 2.94
CA ARG A 22 5.84 14.96 3.47
C ARG A 22 7.29 14.44 3.57
N GLY A 23 7.48 13.12 3.70
CA GLY A 23 8.80 12.52 3.87
C GLY A 23 9.50 12.18 2.56
N GLN A 24 10.79 12.52 2.42
CA GLN A 24 11.58 12.23 1.22
C GLN A 24 11.69 10.71 0.95
N ALA A 25 11.97 9.91 1.98
CA ALA A 25 12.07 8.46 1.85
C ALA A 25 10.75 7.82 1.37
N GLN A 26 9.61 8.28 1.90
CA GLN A 26 8.30 7.79 1.48
C GLN A 26 7.99 8.20 0.03
N ASN A 27 8.33 9.42 -0.37
CA ASN A 27 8.20 9.86 -1.76
C ASN A 27 9.07 9.04 -2.72
N ALA A 28 10.29 8.67 -2.32
CA ALA A 28 11.14 7.78 -3.11
C ALA A 28 10.50 6.40 -3.30
N ALA A 29 9.89 5.84 -2.24
CA ALA A 29 9.14 4.59 -2.33
C ALA A 29 7.91 4.71 -3.24
N LEU A 30 7.12 5.79 -3.12
CA LEU A 30 5.96 6.04 -3.98
C LEU A 30 6.35 6.10 -5.47
N ARG A 31 7.45 6.78 -5.80
CA ARG A 31 7.95 6.85 -7.19
C ARG A 31 8.29 5.46 -7.73
N ARG A 32 8.96 4.63 -6.93
CA ARG A 32 9.29 3.26 -7.32
C ARG A 32 8.03 2.42 -7.54
N ILE A 33 7.02 2.56 -6.68
CA ILE A 33 5.73 1.87 -6.84
C ILE A 33 5.07 2.29 -8.16
N VAL A 34 4.98 3.60 -8.43
CA VAL A 34 4.38 4.12 -9.67
C VAL A 34 5.16 3.65 -10.91
N GLN A 35 6.49 3.66 -10.85
CA GLN A 35 7.33 3.16 -11.93
C GLN A 35 7.02 1.69 -12.24
N SER A 36 6.99 0.83 -11.20
CA SER A 36 6.65 -0.59 -11.38
C SER A 36 5.22 -0.79 -11.90
N MET A 37 4.28 0.06 -11.48
CA MET A 37 2.91 0.02 -12.02
C MET A 37 2.88 0.33 -13.52
N GLN A 38 3.65 1.32 -13.97
CA GLN A 38 3.73 1.70 -15.38
C GLN A 38 4.42 0.60 -16.21
N GLU A 39 5.57 0.12 -15.76
CA GLU A 39 6.35 -0.93 -16.43
C GLU A 39 5.54 -2.21 -16.65
N HIS A 40 4.66 -2.55 -15.69
CA HIS A 40 3.85 -3.78 -15.74
C HIS A 40 2.38 -3.56 -16.11
N SER A 41 1.98 -2.33 -16.51
CA SER A 41 0.59 -2.00 -16.82
C SER A 41 -0.39 -2.41 -15.70
N ILE A 42 -0.01 -2.13 -14.46
CA ILE A 42 -0.79 -2.39 -13.25
C ILE A 42 -1.55 -1.12 -12.87
N TRP A 43 -2.86 -1.26 -12.69
CA TRP A 43 -3.69 -0.27 -12.01
C TRP A 43 -3.89 -0.71 -10.56
N LEU A 44 -3.71 0.21 -9.62
CA LEU A 44 -3.79 -0.07 -8.18
C LEU A 44 -4.94 0.72 -7.56
N THR A 45 -5.82 0.04 -6.84
CA THR A 45 -6.75 0.66 -5.90
C THR A 45 -6.37 0.25 -4.50
N VAL A 46 -6.23 1.23 -3.61
CA VAL A 46 -5.93 0.99 -2.19
C VAL A 46 -7.08 1.49 -1.34
N ASP A 47 -7.57 0.64 -0.44
CA ASP A 47 -8.59 0.99 0.54
C ASP A 47 -8.10 0.74 1.95
N TRP A 48 -8.56 1.59 2.88
CA TRP A 48 -8.27 1.40 4.28
C TRP A 48 -9.23 0.38 4.90
N ILE A 49 -8.72 -0.47 5.77
CA ILE A 49 -9.50 -1.40 6.61
C ILE A 49 -9.07 -1.27 8.07
N VAL A 50 -9.93 -1.69 9.00
CA VAL A 50 -9.51 -1.80 10.41
C VAL A 50 -8.52 -2.96 10.57
N SER A 51 -7.54 -2.83 11.46
CA SER A 51 -6.51 -3.87 11.66
C SER A 51 -7.09 -5.23 12.06
N ALA A 52 -8.23 -5.26 12.75
CA ALA A 52 -8.92 -6.51 13.10
C ALA A 52 -9.38 -7.30 11.86
N ASP A 53 -9.62 -6.61 10.74
CA ASP A 53 -10.03 -7.22 9.47
C ASP A 53 -8.84 -7.50 8.55
N ASN A 54 -7.61 -7.20 8.98
CA ASN A 54 -6.40 -7.41 8.18
C ASN A 54 -5.86 -8.83 8.40
N PRO A 55 -6.08 -9.79 7.46
CA PRO A 55 -5.59 -11.15 7.61
C PRO A 55 -4.06 -11.23 7.58
N ALA A 56 -3.37 -10.17 7.10
CA ALA A 56 -1.93 -10.11 7.08
C ALA A 56 -1.30 -9.62 8.40
N ASP A 57 -2.10 -9.13 9.36
CA ASP A 57 -1.57 -8.56 10.60
C ASP A 57 -0.84 -9.62 11.45
N ALA A 58 -1.49 -10.76 11.74
CA ALA A 58 -0.87 -11.86 12.49
C ALA A 58 0.34 -12.48 11.75
N PRO A 59 0.24 -12.84 10.46
CA PRO A 59 1.39 -13.32 9.69
C PRO A 59 2.56 -12.34 9.65
N SER A 60 2.30 -11.03 9.57
CA SER A 60 3.36 -10.00 9.56
C SER A 60 4.15 -9.94 10.88
N ARG A 61 3.57 -10.45 11.98
CA ARG A 61 4.20 -10.59 13.29
C ARG A 61 4.79 -11.98 13.54
N GLY A 62 4.84 -12.84 12.50
CA GLY A 62 5.34 -14.21 12.62
C GLY A 62 4.36 -15.18 13.27
N SER A 63 3.08 -14.80 13.43
CA SER A 63 2.02 -15.69 13.90
C SER A 63 1.29 -16.28 12.70
N PHE A 64 1.53 -17.56 12.43
CA PHE A 64 0.91 -18.31 11.35
C PHE A 64 -0.19 -19.25 11.89
N PRO A 65 -1.27 -19.49 11.14
CA PRO A 65 -2.33 -20.43 11.51
C PRO A 65 -1.84 -21.89 11.53
#